data_AF-A0A3R9F5T0-F1
#
_entry.id   AF-A0A3R9F5T0-F1
#
_cell.length_a   1.000
_cell.length_b   1.000
_cell.length_c   1.000
_cell.angle_alpha   90.00
_cell.angle_beta   90.00
_cell.angle_gamma   90.00
#
_symmetry.space_group_name_H-M   'P 1'
#
loop_
_entity.id
_entity.type
_entity.pdbx_description
1 polymer ?
#
loop_
_entity_poly.entity_id
_entity_poly.type
_entity_poly.pdbx_seq_one_letter_code
_entity_poly.pdbx_strand_id
1 'polypeptide(L)'
;MSEETQNLTHIDLSSVSEELRRVIEFDHVPESMYIMVTSIHDASEVAVHQAWSELPPSAQNILDNFEQFHALVSVSQAFAGLSVIEELQAQALPENMTNEEKESYQAEVVEQVMQNCIKDMLKQIKKARRDPLLKLDFIQVFTQ
;
A
#
# COMPACT_ATOMS: atom_id res chain seq x y z
N MET A 1 31.60 18.47 -10.07
CA MET A 1 32.04 18.54 -8.67
C MET A 1 31.31 19.73 -8.07
N SER A 2 30.15 19.58 -7.44
CA SER A 2 29.81 18.53 -6.48
C SER A 2 28.31 18.24 -6.49
N GLU A 3 27.98 17.02 -6.06
CA GLU A 3 26.66 16.43 -5.98
C GLU A 3 25.69 17.29 -5.16
N GLU A 4 24.62 17.75 -5.79
CA GLU A 4 23.37 18.04 -5.09
C GLU A 4 22.72 16.70 -4.77
N THR A 5 23.21 16.05 -3.71
CA THR A 5 22.48 14.95 -3.07
C THR A 5 21.15 15.53 -2.61
N GLN A 6 20.09 15.17 -3.32
CA GLN A 6 18.71 15.42 -2.93
C GLN A 6 18.58 15.00 -1.46
N ASN A 7 18.26 15.95 -0.58
CA ASN A 7 17.83 15.65 0.77
C ASN A 7 16.57 14.79 0.64
N LEU A 8 16.74 13.47 0.69
CA LEU A 8 15.65 12.55 0.98
C LEU A 8 15.08 13.02 2.31
N THR A 9 13.91 13.65 2.27
CA THR A 9 13.15 14.07 3.44
C THR A 9 12.88 12.84 4.28
N HIS A 10 13.72 12.62 5.29
CA HIS A 10 13.55 11.57 6.27
C HIS A 10 12.17 11.70 6.91
N ILE A 11 11.30 10.73 6.69
CA ILE A 11 9.99 10.67 7.34
C ILE A 11 10.24 10.20 8.77
N ASP A 12 9.92 11.06 9.73
CA ASP A 12 9.81 10.66 11.12
C ASP A 12 8.48 9.92 11.31
N LEU A 13 8.53 8.64 11.67
CA LEU A 13 7.34 7.83 11.96
C LEU A 13 6.50 8.39 13.12
N SER A 14 7.04 9.30 13.93
CA SER A 14 6.25 10.01 14.94
C SER A 14 5.22 10.98 14.34
N SER A 15 5.39 11.35 13.06
CA SER A 15 4.52 12.27 12.33
C SER A 15 3.41 11.60 11.51
N VAL A 16 3.42 10.26 11.39
CA VAL A 16 2.35 9.51 10.72
C VAL A 16 1.28 9.06 11.71
N SER A 17 0.13 8.59 11.21
CA SER A 17 -0.92 8.03 12.06
C SER A 17 -0.40 6.83 12.87
N GLU A 18 -0.99 6.60 14.04
CA GLU A 18 -0.58 5.49 14.90
C GLU A 18 -0.75 4.15 14.18
N GLU A 19 -1.89 3.98 13.49
CA GLU A 19 -2.21 2.79 12.71
C GLU A 19 -1.17 2.54 11.62
N LEU A 20 -0.79 3.56 10.84
CA LEU A 20 0.22 3.40 9.79
C LEU A 20 1.58 3.04 10.37
N ARG A 21 1.99 3.70 11.46
CA ARG A 21 3.24 3.36 12.16
C ARG A 21 3.23 1.90 12.63
N ARG A 22 2.13 1.41 13.21
CA ARG A 22 2.04 0.01 13.66
C ARG A 22 2.27 -0.99 12.54
N VAL A 23 1.66 -0.78 11.38
CA VAL A 23 1.85 -1.68 10.23
C VAL A 23 3.30 -1.62 9.73
N ILE A 24 3.87 -0.41 9.62
CA ILE A 24 5.27 -0.21 9.20
C ILE A 24 6.24 -0.96 10.12
N GLU A 25 6.05 -0.85 11.44
CA GLU A 25 6.87 -1.53 12.44
C GLU A 25 6.67 -3.04 12.42
N PHE A 26 5.42 -3.50 12.33
CA PHE A 26 5.06 -4.92 12.32
C PHE A 26 5.64 -5.65 11.11
N ASP A 27 5.50 -5.08 9.92
CA ASP A 27 6.01 -5.64 8.67
C ASP A 27 7.52 -5.39 8.47
N HIS A 28 8.18 -4.72 9.43
CA HIS A 28 9.59 -4.36 9.37
C HIS A 28 9.96 -3.63 8.07
N VAL A 29 9.10 -2.68 7.67
CA VAL A 29 9.29 -1.91 6.44
C VAL A 29 10.61 -1.13 6.54
N PRO A 30 11.49 -1.20 5.53
CA PRO A 30 12.76 -0.48 5.56
C PRO A 30 12.53 1.04 5.47
N GLU A 31 13.36 1.82 6.15
CA GLU A 31 13.27 3.29 6.18
C GLU A 31 13.28 3.92 4.77
N SER A 32 13.99 3.30 3.83
CA SER A 32 14.03 3.73 2.42
C SER A 32 12.66 3.72 1.75
N MET A 33 11.68 2.98 2.29
CA MET A 33 10.32 2.91 1.77
C MET A 33 9.34 3.85 2.49
N TYR A 34 9.73 4.53 3.58
CA TYR A 34 8.78 5.33 4.37
C TYR A 34 8.10 6.41 3.55
N ILE A 35 8.88 7.15 2.74
CA ILE A 35 8.33 8.19 1.85
C ILE A 35 7.28 7.60 0.89
N MET A 36 7.56 6.42 0.33
CA MET A 36 6.66 5.77 -0.61
C MET A 36 5.38 5.32 0.08
N VAL A 37 5.49 4.68 1.24
CA VAL A 37 4.33 4.23 2.04
C VAL A 37 3.45 5.42 2.41
N THR A 38 4.01 6.51 2.92
CA THR A 38 3.23 7.70 3.30
C THR A 38 2.59 8.37 2.10
N SER A 39 3.32 8.47 0.99
CA SER A 39 2.77 9.07 -0.24
C SER A 39 1.61 8.25 -0.81
N ILE A 40 1.74 6.92 -0.79
CA ILE A 40 0.67 6.00 -1.19
C ILE A 40 -0.51 6.08 -0.23
N HIS A 41 -0.26 6.17 1.08
CA HIS A 41 -1.29 6.30 2.09
C HIS A 41 -2.17 7.53 1.79
N ASP A 42 -1.56 8.69 1.64
CA ASP A 42 -2.29 9.93 1.34
C ASP A 42 -3.01 9.85 -0.03
N ALA A 43 -2.34 9.32 -1.06
CA ALA A 43 -2.89 9.26 -2.41
C ALA A 43 -4.05 8.24 -2.56
N SER A 44 -4.03 7.14 -1.79
CA SER A 44 -5.01 6.06 -1.92
C SER A 44 -6.23 6.21 -1.02
N GLU A 45 -6.22 7.15 -0.06
CA GLU A 45 -7.27 7.32 0.96
C GLU A 45 -8.68 7.27 0.38
N VAL A 46 -8.97 8.08 -0.65
CA VAL A 46 -10.31 8.16 -1.24
C VAL A 46 -10.78 6.83 -1.82
N ALA A 47 -9.91 6.15 -2.58
CA ALA A 47 -10.24 4.87 -3.21
C ALA A 47 -10.42 3.76 -2.16
N VAL A 48 -9.55 3.75 -1.15
CA VAL A 48 -9.61 2.80 -0.03
C VAL A 48 -10.86 3.05 0.82
N HIS A 49 -11.22 4.30 1.09
CA HIS A 49 -12.40 4.67 1.87
C HIS A 49 -13.69 4.24 1.17
N GLN A 50 -13.78 4.43 -0.15
CA GLN A 50 -14.90 3.94 -0.95
C GLN A 50 -15.01 2.41 -0.85
N ALA A 51 -13.90 1.71 -1.07
CA ALA A 51 -13.83 0.25 -0.96
C ALA A 51 -14.21 -0.26 0.45
N TRP A 52 -13.76 0.42 1.50
CA TRP A 52 -14.10 0.10 2.89
C TRP A 52 -15.59 0.30 3.17
N SER A 53 -16.17 1.40 2.69
CA SER A 53 -17.58 1.75 2.89
C SER A 53 -18.54 0.74 2.24
N GLU A 54 -18.09 0.04 1.21
CA GLU A 54 -18.85 -1.03 0.54
C GLU A 54 -18.78 -2.39 1.27
N LEU A 55 -17.92 -2.53 2.29
CA LEU A 55 -17.86 -3.75 3.09
C LEU A 55 -19.13 -3.91 3.94
N PRO A 56 -19.63 -5.15 4.09
CA PRO A 56 -20.68 -5.40 5.07
C PRO A 56 -20.15 -5.13 6.49
N PRO A 57 -21.00 -4.68 7.44
CA PRO A 57 -20.56 -4.35 8.81
C PRO A 57 -19.81 -5.50 9.49
N SER A 58 -20.23 -6.74 9.28
CA SER A 58 -19.54 -7.94 9.78
C SER A 58 -18.07 -8.06 9.35
N ALA A 59 -17.69 -7.49 8.20
CA ALA A 59 -16.34 -7.49 7.67
C ALA A 59 -15.55 -6.29 8.19
N GLN A 60 -16.19 -5.12 8.28
CA GLN A 60 -15.59 -3.93 8.90
C GLN A 60 -15.18 -4.21 10.35
N ASN A 61 -16.03 -4.91 11.12
CA ASN A 61 -15.77 -5.31 12.52
C ASN A 61 -14.61 -6.31 12.74
N ILE A 62 -13.85 -6.66 11.70
CA ILE A 62 -12.58 -7.39 11.86
C ILE A 62 -11.49 -6.46 12.38
N LEU A 63 -11.52 -5.20 11.95
CA LEU A 63 -10.64 -4.12 12.38
C LEU A 63 -11.45 -3.13 13.22
N ASP A 64 -10.77 -2.27 13.98
CA ASP A 64 -11.44 -1.32 14.86
C ASP A 64 -11.95 -0.09 14.11
N ASN A 65 -11.24 0.33 13.06
CA ASN A 65 -11.54 1.54 12.31
C ASN A 65 -11.06 1.47 10.86
N PHE A 66 -11.38 2.50 10.08
CA PHE A 66 -10.93 2.66 8.70
C PHE A 66 -9.40 2.81 8.60
N GLU A 67 -8.77 3.53 9.52
CA GLU A 67 -7.33 3.81 9.51
C GLU A 67 -6.49 2.52 9.56
N GLN A 68 -6.90 1.53 10.35
CA GLN A 68 -6.27 0.21 10.38
C GLN A 68 -6.34 -0.48 9.00
N PHE A 69 -7.49 -0.42 8.33
CA PHE A 69 -7.64 -1.00 7.00
C PHE A 69 -6.77 -0.27 5.97
N HIS A 70 -6.80 1.06 6.01
CA HIS A 70 -6.05 1.91 5.11
C HIS A 70 -4.55 1.70 5.26
N ALA A 71 -4.03 1.67 6.49
CA ALA A 71 -2.64 1.36 6.77
C ALA A 71 -2.17 0.02 6.19
N LEU A 72 -2.95 -1.06 6.38
CA LEU A 72 -2.65 -2.37 5.82
C LEU A 72 -2.60 -2.35 4.28
N VAL A 73 -3.56 -1.67 3.66
CA VAL A 73 -3.60 -1.53 2.19
C VAL A 73 -2.41 -0.72 1.70
N SER A 74 -2.06 0.40 2.34
CA SER A 74 -0.98 1.29 1.91
C SER A 74 0.38 0.60 1.94
N VAL A 75 0.68 -0.16 3.00
CA VAL A 75 1.94 -0.94 3.07
C VAL A 75 1.96 -2.04 2.00
N SER A 76 0.85 -2.76 1.82
CA SER A 76 0.73 -3.76 0.74
C SER A 76 0.93 -3.15 -0.65
N GLN A 77 0.34 -1.98 -0.90
CA GLN A 77 0.49 -1.22 -2.14
C GLN A 77 1.95 -0.78 -2.36
N ALA A 78 2.64 -0.33 -1.32
CA ALA A 78 4.03 0.09 -1.41
C ALA A 78 4.96 -1.04 -1.87
N PHE A 79 4.83 -2.24 -1.27
CA PHE A 79 5.62 -3.39 -1.68
C PHE A 79 5.28 -3.87 -3.10
N ALA A 80 3.98 -3.98 -3.43
CA ALA A 80 3.55 -4.42 -4.75
C ALA A 80 3.95 -3.42 -5.85
N GLY A 81 3.82 -2.12 -5.57
CA GLY A 81 4.24 -1.04 -6.46
C GLY A 81 5.72 -1.06 -6.75
N LEU A 82 6.56 -1.20 -5.71
CA LEU A 82 8.01 -1.30 -5.88
C LEU A 82 8.40 -2.47 -6.77
N SER A 83 7.87 -3.67 -6.47
CA SER A 83 8.12 -4.87 -7.28
C SER A 83 7.76 -4.66 -8.74
N VAL A 84 6.59 -4.08 -9.01
CA VAL A 84 6.11 -3.84 -10.38
C VAL A 84 6.94 -2.79 -11.09
N ILE A 85 7.36 -1.72 -10.40
CA ILE A 85 8.23 -0.70 -10.97
C ILE A 85 9.60 -1.31 -11.34
N GLU A 86 10.18 -2.12 -10.46
CA GLU A 86 11.43 -2.83 -10.73
C GLU A 86 11.31 -3.79 -11.92
N GLU A 87 10.21 -4.53 -12.01
CA GLU A 87 9.90 -5.40 -13.14
C GLU A 87 9.76 -4.62 -14.45
N LEU A 88 9.03 -3.50 -14.44
CA LEU A 88 8.85 -2.64 -15.62
C LEU A 88 10.16 -1.99 -16.08
N GLN A 89 11.04 -1.65 -15.15
CA GLN A 89 12.38 -1.11 -15.46
C GLN A 89 13.31 -2.18 -16.04
N ALA A 90 13.19 -3.42 -15.59
CA ALA A 90 13.96 -4.55 -16.12
C ALA A 90 13.45 -5.03 -17.50
N GLN A 91 12.21 -4.70 -17.86
CA GLN A 91 11.61 -5.09 -19.13
C GLN A 91 12.03 -4.17 -20.29
N ALA A 92 12.46 -4.78 -21.39
CA ALA A 92 12.60 -4.07 -22.66
C ALA A 92 11.20 -3.88 -23.27
N LEU A 93 10.61 -2.70 -23.07
CA LEU A 93 9.35 -2.35 -23.74
C LEU A 93 9.55 -2.29 -25.27
N PRO A 94 8.53 -2.65 -26.07
CA PRO A 94 8.62 -2.69 -27.52
C PRO A 94 9.22 -1.40 -28.13
N GLU A 95 10.12 -1.57 -29.10
CA GLU A 95 10.81 -0.44 -29.76
C GLU A 95 9.86 0.45 -30.59
N ASN A 96 8.70 -0.08 -30.97
CA ASN A 96 7.69 0.64 -31.74
C ASN A 96 6.79 1.56 -30.88
N MET A 97 6.92 1.54 -29.56
CA MET A 97 6.22 2.48 -28.68
C MET A 97 7.02 3.78 -28.54
N THR A 98 6.33 4.91 -28.66
CA THR A 98 6.86 6.22 -28.27
C THR A 98 7.12 6.28 -26.76
N ASN A 99 7.90 7.26 -26.30
CA ASN A 99 8.16 7.43 -24.88
C ASN A 99 6.87 7.72 -24.09
N GLU A 100 5.96 8.54 -24.65
CA GLU A 100 4.66 8.84 -24.02
C GLU A 100 3.79 7.58 -23.86
N GLU A 101 3.76 6.71 -24.88
CA GLU A 101 3.03 5.44 -24.79
C GLU A 101 3.63 4.49 -23.74
N LYS A 102 4.96 4.50 -23.58
CA LYS A 102 5.65 3.70 -22.55
C LYS A 102 5.33 4.20 -21.15
N GLU A 103 5.37 5.50 -20.93
CA GLU A 103 5.03 6.13 -19.66
C GLU A 103 3.55 5.88 -19.30
N SER A 104 2.63 6.05 -20.26
CA SER A 104 1.21 5.76 -20.07
C SER A 104 0.98 4.29 -19.71
N TYR A 105 1.63 3.37 -20.43
CA TYR A 105 1.53 1.93 -20.15
C TYR A 105 2.03 1.58 -18.74
N GLN A 106 3.20 2.11 -18.34
CA GLN A 106 3.73 1.88 -17.00
C GLN A 106 2.80 2.40 -15.91
N ALA A 107 2.26 3.61 -16.09
CA ALA A 107 1.29 4.19 -15.16
C ALA A 107 0.02 3.34 -15.04
N GLU A 108 -0.53 2.85 -16.15
CA GLU A 108 -1.70 1.97 -16.16
C GLU A 108 -1.44 0.65 -15.42
N VAL A 109 -0.27 0.04 -15.62
CA VAL A 109 0.11 -1.21 -14.93
C VAL A 109 0.22 -0.97 -13.42
N VAL A 110 0.89 0.11 -13.00
CA VAL A 110 1.02 0.46 -11.58
C VAL A 110 -0.35 0.73 -10.96
N GLU A 111 -1.20 1.53 -11.59
CA GLU A 111 -2.56 1.80 -11.10
C GLU A 111 -3.37 0.51 -10.96
N GLN A 112 -3.28 -0.38 -11.95
CA GLN A 112 -3.98 -1.66 -11.90
C GLN A 112 -3.52 -2.52 -10.70
N VAL A 113 -2.23 -2.50 -10.38
CA VAL A 113 -1.67 -3.19 -9.22
C VAL A 113 -2.17 -2.57 -7.92
N MET A 114 -2.18 -1.24 -7.81
CA MET A 114 -2.72 -0.53 -6.66
C MET A 114 -4.18 -0.90 -6.37
N GLN A 115 -5.01 -0.94 -7.42
CA GLN A 115 -6.42 -1.34 -7.31
C GLN A 115 -6.59 -2.82 -6.93
N ASN A 116 -5.67 -3.68 -7.37
CA ASN A 116 -5.70 -5.10 -7.02
C ASN A 116 -5.38 -5.33 -5.54
N CYS A 117 -4.42 -4.59 -4.98
CA CYS A 117 -4.13 -4.62 -3.54
C CYS A 117 -5.38 -4.31 -2.69
N ILE A 118 -6.14 -3.28 -3.07
CA ILE A 118 -7.42 -2.95 -2.40
C ILE A 118 -8.37 -4.14 -2.48
N LYS A 119 -8.62 -4.66 -3.69
CA LYS A 119 -9.55 -5.78 -3.91
C LYS A 119 -9.15 -7.02 -3.14
N ASP A 120 -7.87 -7.34 -3.08
CA ASP A 120 -7.37 -8.51 -2.38
C ASP A 120 -7.47 -8.33 -0.87
N MET A 121 -7.17 -7.15 -0.33
CA MET A 121 -7.38 -6.87 1.09
C MET A 121 -8.86 -7.00 1.48
N LEU A 122 -9.79 -6.48 0.66
CA LEU A 122 -11.23 -6.67 0.87
C LEU A 122 -11.61 -8.16 0.91
N LYS A 123 -11.01 -9.00 0.06
CA LYS A 123 -11.25 -10.45 0.06
C LYS A 123 -10.71 -11.08 1.35
N GLN A 124 -9.51 -10.71 1.79
CA GLN A 124 -8.90 -11.26 3.01
C GLN A 124 -9.71 -10.89 4.26
N ILE A 125 -10.13 -9.63 4.40
CA ILE A 125 -11.00 -9.20 5.51
C ILE A 125 -12.35 -9.95 5.48
N LYS A 126 -12.95 -10.12 4.30
CA LYS A 126 -14.19 -10.91 4.16
C LYS A 126 -14.00 -12.38 4.56
N LYS A 127 -12.82 -12.96 4.31
CA LYS A 127 -12.45 -14.34 4.69
C LYS A 127 -12.21 -14.46 6.20
N ALA A 128 -11.50 -13.49 6.79
CA ALA A 128 -11.18 -13.44 8.22
C ALA A 128 -12.43 -13.55 9.13
N ARG A 129 -13.60 -13.10 8.68
CA ARG A 129 -14.89 -13.31 9.36
C ARG A 129 -15.20 -14.75 9.75
N ARG A 130 -14.67 -15.71 8.99
CA ARG A 130 -14.94 -17.15 9.17
C ARG A 130 -13.68 -17.95 9.47
N ASP A 131 -12.53 -17.28 9.56
CA ASP A 131 -11.23 -17.88 9.74
C ASP A 131 -10.56 -17.24 10.98
N PRO A 132 -10.65 -17.88 12.16
CA PRO A 132 -10.14 -17.30 13.39
C PRO A 132 -8.64 -17.02 13.37
N LEU A 133 -7.85 -17.84 12.66
CA LEU A 133 -6.40 -17.63 12.56
C LEU A 133 -6.11 -16.38 11.72
N LEU A 134 -6.73 -16.27 10.55
CA LEU A 134 -6.59 -15.08 9.71
C LEU A 134 -7.10 -13.81 10.40
N LYS A 135 -8.17 -13.92 11.19
CA LYS A 135 -8.65 -12.81 12.01
C LYS A 135 -7.60 -12.37 13.04
N LEU A 136 -6.94 -13.32 13.70
CA LEU A 136 -5.87 -13.02 14.65
C LEU A 136 -4.69 -12.35 13.94
N ASP A 137 -4.31 -12.79 12.75
CA ASP A 137 -3.24 -12.17 11.97
C ASP A 137 -3.51 -10.68 11.71
N PHE A 138 -4.75 -10.31 11.37
CA PHE A 138 -5.14 -8.91 11.19
C PHE A 138 -5.07 -8.09 12.48
N ILE A 139 -5.57 -8.65 13.58
CA ILE A 139 -5.67 -7.94 14.87
C ILE A 139 -4.28 -7.78 15.49
N GLN A 140 -3.42 -8.78 15.36
CA GLN A 140 -2.11 -8.81 16.03
C GLN A 140 -1.25 -7.60 15.66
N VAL A 141 -1.36 -7.11 14.43
CA VAL A 141 -0.68 -5.91 13.93
C VAL A 141 -0.92 -4.69 14.83
N PHE A 142 -2.12 -4.57 15.41
CA PHE A 142 -2.56 -3.38 16.17
C PHE A 142 -2.60 -3.58 17.68
N THR A 143 -2.27 -4.78 18.19
CA THR A 143 -2.37 -5.10 19.61
C THR A 143 -1.08 -4.97 20.42
N GLN A 144 0.03 -4.59 19.81
CA GLN A 144 1.32 -4.48 20.50
C GLN A 144 1.49 -3.16 21.26
#